data_AF-A0A815CZG5-F1
#
_entry.id   AF-A0A815CZG5-F1
#
_cell.length_a   1.000
_cell.length_b   1.000
_cell.length_c   1.000
_cell.angle_alpha   90.00
_cell.angle_beta   90.00
_cell.angle_gamma   90.00
#
_symmetry.space_group_name_H-M   'P 1'
#
loop_
_entity.id
_entity.type
_entity.pdbx_description
1 polymer ?
#
loop_
_entity_poly.entity_id
_entity_poly.type
_entity_poly.pdbx_seq_one_letter_code
_entity_poly.pdbx_strand_id
1 'polypeptide(L)'
;MYTNPVLFARMLINNRRLWIPCMILCGLCAATLVLYQSDNNRHNVETYISSQTPQDFSFSSANSLTYDDVKLLLDQLFDSQMSLSDVQSIWNKLIEVWRGILTKFVHDACDLCHHNGSYCYDSIDITRYVHYINESFYPINEIKRPVGMGLYYHFDLKTLRSVNNSILPTDVSPCDYFHMLQLMINVQLILHQAQIKYFLTKGTLIGVLRHHDVIPWDTDIDLFIPQSATNKILTSFRQLEIPVIKGVSTTTTTTTTESSGIRLSKDRPSFHKDLVVYRFKNIYKVTSYKIFSLRSPIVNRTNYRWPKIDIFPYEENATHIYAYPKHQHNLGTMYYLAKTNVDPVYLRVLGPLLIPSPRHPRLSLKSMVRLGRSSVFFACEGNTFLHRYNRGPTDNWRVPCKELHKTYPFVKSERNATHSLCFEELKYPQSNRNLSLYKYRCEEDLPRTL
;
A
#
# COMPACT_ATOMS: atom_id res chain seq x y z
N MET A 1 -9.21 59.34 0.89
CA MET A 1 -9.12 58.19 1.81
C MET A 1 -9.77 56.98 1.15
N TYR A 2 -8.97 56.08 0.58
CA TYR A 2 -9.42 54.73 0.21
C TYR A 2 -8.49 53.76 0.92
N THR A 3 -8.99 53.08 1.94
CA THR A 3 -8.30 52.03 2.68
C THR A 3 -8.35 50.74 1.87
N ASN A 4 -7.21 50.23 1.40
CA ASN A 4 -7.12 48.89 0.82
C ASN A 4 -7.28 47.83 1.92
N PRO A 5 -8.07 46.75 1.72
CA PRO A 5 -8.16 45.67 2.69
C PRO A 5 -6.85 44.84 2.69
N VAL A 6 -6.19 44.77 3.84
CA VAL A 6 -5.07 43.83 4.08
C VAL A 6 -5.66 42.47 4.44
N LEU A 7 -5.42 41.47 3.60
CA LEU A 7 -5.79 40.08 3.86
C LEU A 7 -4.60 39.34 4.46
N PHE A 8 -4.82 38.68 5.59
CA PHE A 8 -3.83 37.83 6.23
C PHE A 8 -4.03 36.38 5.79
N ALA A 9 -3.03 35.79 5.13
CA ALA A 9 -3.03 34.37 4.80
C ALA A 9 -2.46 33.56 5.98
N ARG A 10 -3.16 32.49 6.36
CA ARG A 10 -2.77 31.61 7.47
C ARG A 10 -2.10 30.36 6.90
N MET A 11 -0.79 30.24 7.06
CA MET A 11 -0.05 29.01 6.77
C MET A 11 0.30 28.26 8.06
N LEU A 12 0.17 26.93 8.03
CA LEU A 12 0.59 26.03 9.10
C LEU A 12 1.87 25.32 8.66
N ILE A 13 2.99 25.62 9.31
CA ILE A 13 4.23 24.84 9.23
C ILE A 13 4.70 24.59 10.66
N ASN A 14 4.96 23.31 10.99
CA ASN A 14 5.61 22.80 12.20
C ASN A 14 5.46 23.65 13.49
N ASN A 15 4.29 23.55 14.12
CA ASN A 15 4.01 23.94 15.52
C ASN A 15 4.34 25.38 15.98
N ARG A 16 4.52 26.37 15.07
CA ARG A 16 4.45 27.80 15.43
C ARG A 16 3.57 28.60 14.46
N ARG A 17 2.85 29.59 14.99
CA ARG A 17 1.95 30.47 14.22
C ARG A 17 2.74 31.66 13.68
N LEU A 18 2.79 31.83 12.35
CA LEU A 18 3.29 33.04 11.70
C LEU A 18 2.14 33.73 10.95
N TRP A 19 2.08 35.06 11.03
CA TRP A 19 1.14 35.89 10.29
C TRP A 19 1.93 36.72 9.27
N ILE A 20 1.62 36.59 7.98
CA ILE A 20 2.25 37.37 6.91
C ILE A 20 1.19 38.27 6.27
N PRO A 21 1.40 39.59 6.20
CA PRO A 21 0.49 40.49 5.50
C PRO A 21 0.69 40.37 3.97
N CYS A 22 -0.40 40.19 3.22
CA CYS A 22 -0.41 40.28 1.76
C CYS A 22 -1.04 41.60 1.32
N MET A 23 -0.37 42.35 0.44
CA MET A 23 -0.98 43.45 -0.31
C MET A 23 -1.23 43.01 -1.75
N ILE A 24 -2.44 43.27 -2.25
CA ILE A 24 -2.84 42.99 -3.63
C ILE A 24 -2.67 44.27 -4.44
N LEU A 25 -1.78 44.25 -5.43
CA LEU A 25 -1.68 45.29 -6.45
C LEU A 25 -1.77 44.61 -7.83
N CYS A 26 -2.79 44.97 -8.59
CA CYS A 26 -2.97 44.62 -10.02
C CYS A 26 -2.75 43.15 -10.40
N GLY A 27 -3.37 42.20 -9.68
CA GLY A 27 -3.59 40.84 -10.19
C GLY A 27 -2.38 39.88 -10.19
N LEU A 28 -1.23 40.27 -9.65
CA LEU A 28 -0.09 39.38 -9.44
C LEU A 28 0.23 39.28 -7.94
N CYS A 29 0.26 38.05 -7.42
CA CYS A 29 0.59 37.77 -6.02
C CYS A 29 2.10 37.52 -5.93
N ALA A 30 2.88 38.48 -5.42
CA ALA A 30 4.28 38.28 -5.11
C ALA A 30 4.47 38.25 -3.59
N ALA A 31 4.99 37.15 -3.07
CA ALA A 31 5.41 37.03 -1.68
C ALA A 31 6.93 37.22 -1.60
N THR A 32 7.39 38.35 -1.07
CA THR A 32 8.81 38.61 -0.84
C THR A 32 9.21 38.05 0.52
N LEU A 33 9.98 36.96 0.53
CA LEU A 33 10.66 36.44 1.73
C LEU A 33 11.99 37.21 1.90
N VAL A 34 12.03 38.14 2.83
CA VAL A 34 13.32 38.70 3.30
C VAL A 34 13.83 37.78 4.40
N LEU A 35 14.74 36.87 4.04
CA LEU A 35 15.55 36.15 5.02
C LEU A 35 16.81 36.96 5.26
N TYR A 36 16.98 37.44 6.49
CA TYR A 36 18.22 38.06 6.94
C TYR A 36 19.15 36.95 7.44
N GLN A 37 20.23 36.66 6.72
CA GLN A 37 21.36 35.87 7.21
C GLN A 37 22.67 36.42 6.63
N SER A 38 23.66 36.63 7.49
CA SER A 38 24.98 37.12 7.12
C SER A 38 25.81 36.04 6.43
N ASP A 39 26.73 36.54 5.60
CA ASP A 39 27.94 35.90 5.07
C ASP A 39 27.83 34.89 3.92
N ASN A 40 28.09 35.46 2.73
CA ASN A 40 28.96 34.96 1.65
C ASN A 40 29.12 33.44 1.49
N ASN A 41 28.33 32.86 0.59
CA ASN A 41 28.86 32.04 -0.50
C ASN A 41 27.85 31.98 -1.67
N ARG A 42 28.32 32.34 -2.87
CA ARG A 42 27.56 32.31 -4.12
C ARG A 42 27.17 30.86 -4.46
N HIS A 43 25.87 30.59 -4.56
CA HIS A 43 25.37 29.45 -5.31
C HIS A 43 24.37 29.93 -6.37
N ASN A 44 24.66 29.60 -7.62
CA ASN A 44 23.77 29.83 -8.75
C ASN A 44 22.47 29.04 -8.53
N VAL A 45 21.33 29.72 -8.60
CA VAL A 45 20.00 29.12 -8.59
C VAL A 45 19.66 28.75 -10.03
N GLU A 46 19.79 27.48 -10.40
CA GLU A 46 19.18 26.97 -11.63
C GLU A 46 17.72 26.61 -11.38
N THR A 47 16.86 27.17 -12.22
CA THR A 47 15.41 26.93 -12.21
C THR A 47 15.13 25.71 -13.07
N TYR A 48 14.87 24.54 -12.48
CA TYR A 48 14.56 23.33 -13.24
C TYR A 48 13.12 23.39 -13.75
N ILE A 49 12.96 23.66 -15.05
CA ILE A 49 11.69 23.55 -15.79
C ILE A 49 11.47 22.07 -16.14
N SER A 50 10.29 21.55 -15.82
CA SER A 50 9.84 20.15 -15.97
C SER A 50 9.70 19.64 -17.43
N SER A 51 10.52 20.11 -18.38
CA SER A 51 10.42 19.73 -19.80
C SER A 51 11.71 19.21 -20.43
N GLN A 52 12.65 18.70 -19.63
CA GLN A 52 13.81 17.97 -20.14
C GLN A 52 13.98 16.68 -19.35
N THR A 53 13.20 15.66 -19.71
CA THR A 53 13.53 14.26 -19.42
C THR A 53 14.75 13.88 -20.27
N PRO A 54 15.89 13.52 -19.67
CA PRO A 54 16.97 12.90 -20.43
C PRO A 54 16.48 11.58 -21.01
N GLN A 55 16.74 11.39 -22.30
CA GLN A 55 16.48 10.19 -23.08
C GLN A 55 17.06 8.93 -22.42
N ASP A 56 16.33 7.83 -22.60
CA ASP A 56 16.79 6.44 -22.58
C ASP A 56 17.94 6.10 -21.63
N PHE A 57 17.59 5.82 -20.38
CA PHE A 57 18.41 4.94 -19.55
C PHE A 57 18.29 3.52 -20.11
N SER A 58 19.27 3.11 -20.91
CA SER A 58 19.48 1.70 -21.21
C SER A 58 19.79 0.97 -19.89
N PHE A 59 18.91 0.05 -19.51
CA PHE A 59 19.11 -0.81 -18.36
C PHE A 59 20.22 -1.82 -18.66
N SER A 60 21.47 -1.44 -18.37
CA SER A 60 22.50 -2.44 -18.12
C SER A 60 22.26 -3.02 -16.73
N SER A 61 22.31 -4.34 -16.61
CA SER A 61 22.11 -5.14 -15.40
C SER A 61 23.18 -4.93 -14.31
N ALA A 62 23.74 -3.73 -14.18
CA ALA A 62 25.01 -3.49 -13.51
C ALA A 62 24.95 -3.19 -12.01
N ASN A 63 23.78 -3.15 -11.36
CA ASN A 63 23.65 -2.87 -9.92
C ASN A 63 22.66 -3.81 -9.18
N SER A 64 22.61 -5.10 -9.54
CA SER A 64 21.87 -6.07 -8.71
C SER A 64 22.74 -6.52 -7.54
N LEU A 65 22.44 -6.05 -6.33
CA LEU A 65 23.06 -6.59 -5.11
C LEU A 65 22.75 -8.08 -4.97
N THR A 66 23.73 -8.84 -4.47
CA THR A 66 23.53 -10.25 -4.13
C THR A 66 22.68 -10.41 -2.87
N TYR A 67 22.29 -11.65 -2.56
CA TYR A 67 21.61 -11.96 -1.30
C TYR A 67 22.44 -11.50 -0.09
N ASP A 68 23.74 -11.79 -0.11
CA ASP A 68 24.64 -11.50 0.99
C ASP A 68 24.87 -9.99 1.15
N ASP A 69 24.89 -9.24 0.05
CA ASP A 69 24.97 -7.77 0.10
C ASP A 69 23.73 -7.16 0.75
N VAL A 70 22.53 -7.60 0.36
CA VAL A 70 21.26 -7.12 0.97
C VAL A 70 21.19 -7.51 2.44
N LYS A 71 21.59 -8.73 2.78
CA LYS A 71 21.66 -9.20 4.16
C LYS A 71 22.61 -8.35 4.99
N LEU A 72 23.80 -8.05 4.48
CA LEU A 72 24.78 -7.20 5.15
C LEU A 72 24.23 -5.78 5.38
N LEU A 73 23.59 -5.17 4.37
CA LEU A 73 22.97 -3.86 4.51
C LEU A 73 21.86 -3.87 5.56
N LEU A 74 21.00 -4.89 5.59
CA LEU A 74 20.00 -5.03 6.64
C LEU A 74 20.65 -5.25 8.02
N ASP A 75 21.74 -6.02 8.09
CA ASP A 75 22.47 -6.22 9.34
C ASP A 75 22.99 -4.91 9.91
N GLN A 76 23.60 -4.09 9.06
CA GLN A 76 24.09 -2.76 9.40
C GLN A 76 22.96 -1.79 9.76
N LEU A 77 21.85 -1.77 9.01
CA LEU A 77 20.70 -0.89 9.25
C LEU A 77 20.15 -0.99 10.67
N PHE A 78 20.20 -2.21 11.25
CA PHE A 78 19.66 -2.50 12.57
C PHE A 78 20.72 -2.55 13.69
N ASP A 79 21.98 -2.23 13.38
CA ASP A 79 23.03 -2.11 14.38
C ASP A 79 22.78 -0.86 15.25
N SER A 80 22.66 -1.05 16.57
CA SER A 80 22.44 0.03 17.53
C SER A 80 23.65 0.94 17.71
N GLN A 81 24.85 0.48 17.38
CA GLN A 81 26.09 1.27 17.51
C GLN A 81 26.33 2.18 16.30
N MET A 82 25.59 1.95 15.21
CA MET A 82 25.76 2.69 13.97
C MET A 82 25.26 4.14 14.10
N SER A 83 26.00 5.10 13.55
CA SER A 83 25.59 6.51 13.55
C SER A 83 24.31 6.72 12.73
N LEU A 84 23.53 7.76 13.05
CA LEU A 84 22.33 8.08 12.28
C LEU A 84 22.62 8.35 10.80
N SER A 85 23.75 9.00 10.49
CA SER A 85 24.18 9.27 9.11
C SER A 85 24.50 7.99 8.34
N ASP A 86 25.09 6.99 8.99
CA ASP A 86 25.38 5.71 8.36
C ASP A 86 24.09 4.93 8.11
N VAL A 87 23.15 4.93 9.07
CA VAL A 87 21.81 4.35 8.90
C VAL A 87 21.07 4.99 7.72
N GLN A 88 21.15 6.33 7.59
CA GLN A 88 20.59 7.06 6.45
C GLN A 88 21.24 6.67 5.11
N SER A 89 22.57 6.50 5.09
CA SER A 89 23.31 6.04 3.92
C SER A 89 22.88 4.64 3.48
N ILE A 90 22.74 3.71 4.44
CA ILE A 90 22.28 2.34 4.17
C ILE A 90 20.82 2.31 3.72
N TRP A 91 19.95 3.10 4.36
CA TRP A 91 18.57 3.27 3.92
C TRP A 91 18.50 3.67 2.46
N ASN A 92 19.28 4.67 2.04
CA ASN A 92 19.32 5.11 0.64
C ASN A 92 19.73 3.98 -0.30
N LYS A 93 20.77 3.21 0.04
CA LYS A 93 21.19 2.03 -0.75
C LYS A 93 20.07 1.00 -0.88
N LEU A 94 19.38 0.68 0.21
CA LEU A 94 18.27 -0.28 0.21
C LEU A 94 17.07 0.22 -0.61
N ILE A 95 16.75 1.51 -0.53
CA ILE A 95 15.69 2.13 -1.34
C ILE A 95 16.03 2.09 -2.83
N GLU A 96 17.30 2.26 -3.20
CA GLU A 96 17.76 2.15 -4.59
C GLU A 96 17.62 0.73 -5.13
N VAL A 97 17.97 -0.28 -4.33
CA VAL A 97 17.72 -1.69 -4.68
C VAL A 97 16.22 -1.93 -4.85
N TRP A 98 15.42 -1.44 -3.92
CA TRP A 98 13.97 -1.58 -3.98
C TRP A 98 13.35 -0.89 -5.21
N ARG A 99 13.85 0.30 -5.58
CA ARG A 99 13.45 0.97 -6.82
C ARG A 99 13.73 0.09 -8.04
N GLY A 100 14.88 -0.58 -8.09
CA GLY A 100 15.20 -1.53 -9.16
C GLY A 100 14.21 -2.70 -9.25
N ILE A 101 13.76 -3.22 -8.11
CA ILE A 101 12.72 -4.28 -8.06
C ILE A 101 11.41 -3.77 -8.64
N LEU A 102 10.98 -2.57 -8.26
CA LEU A 102 9.76 -1.95 -8.81
C LEU A 102 9.86 -1.76 -10.32
N THR A 103 10.98 -1.23 -10.81
CA THR A 103 11.22 -1.05 -12.24
C THR A 103 11.15 -2.38 -12.99
N LYS A 104 11.80 -3.43 -12.47
CA LYS A 104 11.73 -4.77 -13.07
C LYS A 104 10.31 -5.32 -13.04
N PHE A 105 9.59 -5.17 -11.93
CA PHE A 105 8.20 -5.61 -11.80
C PHE A 105 7.30 -4.97 -12.86
N VAL A 106 7.42 -3.65 -13.07
CA VAL A 106 6.67 -2.95 -14.12
C VAL A 106 7.07 -3.44 -15.50
N HIS A 107 8.37 -3.54 -15.78
CA HIS A 107 8.87 -3.99 -17.08
C HIS A 107 8.40 -5.43 -17.42
N ASP A 108 8.59 -6.39 -16.52
CA ASP A 108 8.12 -7.77 -16.69
C ASP A 108 6.61 -7.82 -16.99
N ALA A 109 5.82 -7.00 -16.29
CA ALA A 109 4.38 -6.98 -16.46
C ALA A 109 3.93 -6.27 -17.75
N CYS A 110 4.59 -5.19 -18.14
CA CYS A 110 4.27 -4.47 -19.38
C CYS A 110 4.60 -5.31 -20.60
N ASP A 111 5.70 -6.05 -20.56
CA ASP A 111 6.05 -7.04 -21.58
C ASP A 111 5.00 -8.16 -21.64
N LEU A 112 4.72 -8.79 -20.49
CA LEU A 112 3.83 -9.95 -20.42
C LEU A 112 2.35 -9.64 -20.71
N CYS A 113 1.84 -8.50 -20.24
CA CYS A 113 0.40 -8.25 -20.17
C CYS A 113 -0.08 -7.14 -21.11
N HIS A 114 0.82 -6.30 -21.61
CA HIS A 114 0.47 -5.07 -22.33
C HIS A 114 1.27 -4.88 -23.63
N HIS A 115 2.04 -5.87 -24.07
CA HIS A 115 2.89 -5.83 -25.28
C HIS A 115 3.79 -4.58 -25.33
N ASN A 116 4.36 -4.20 -24.18
CA ASN A 116 5.22 -3.02 -24.02
C ASN A 116 4.57 -1.68 -24.41
N GLY A 117 3.24 -1.57 -24.32
CA GLY A 117 2.56 -0.30 -24.51
C GLY A 117 3.01 0.76 -23.49
N SER A 118 3.36 1.97 -23.98
CA SER A 118 3.86 3.08 -23.15
C SER A 118 2.97 3.41 -21.95
N TYR A 119 1.65 3.36 -22.14
CA TYR A 119 0.65 3.58 -21.09
C TYR A 119 0.82 2.66 -19.86
N CYS A 120 1.44 1.48 -20.03
CA CYS A 120 1.69 0.56 -18.93
C CYS A 120 2.84 1.07 -18.04
N TYR A 121 3.90 1.61 -18.63
CA TYR A 121 4.99 2.21 -17.86
C TYR A 121 4.53 3.46 -17.11
N ASP A 122 3.66 4.26 -17.73
CA ASP A 122 3.07 5.47 -17.12
C ASP A 122 2.01 5.18 -16.04
N SER A 123 1.65 3.92 -15.85
CA SER A 123 0.58 3.52 -14.92
C SER A 123 0.99 3.56 -13.44
N ILE A 124 2.30 3.62 -13.18
CA ILE A 124 2.90 3.63 -11.84
C ILE A 124 3.96 4.72 -11.80
N ASP A 125 3.76 5.72 -10.95
CA ASP A 125 4.73 6.76 -10.65
C ASP A 125 5.73 6.26 -9.59
N ILE A 126 6.73 5.47 -10.03
CA ILE A 126 7.74 4.87 -9.14
C ILE A 126 8.46 5.95 -8.33
N THR A 127 8.83 7.07 -8.97
CA THR A 127 9.52 8.18 -8.31
C THR A 127 8.70 8.73 -7.15
N ARG A 128 7.42 9.02 -7.38
CA ARG A 128 6.52 9.49 -6.32
C ARG A 128 6.29 8.42 -5.26
N TYR A 129 6.26 7.15 -5.62
CA TYR A 129 6.10 6.07 -4.65
C TYR A 129 7.30 5.94 -3.72
N VAL A 130 8.52 6.01 -4.27
CA VAL A 130 9.75 6.07 -3.48
C VAL A 130 9.79 7.31 -2.60
N HIS A 131 9.42 8.47 -3.14
CA HIS A 131 9.34 9.71 -2.37
C HIS A 131 8.39 9.56 -1.16
N TYR A 132 7.21 8.98 -1.36
CA TYR A 132 6.25 8.71 -0.29
C TYR A 132 6.86 7.83 0.83
N ILE A 133 7.55 6.74 0.47
CA ILE A 133 8.17 5.85 1.45
C ILE A 133 9.22 6.61 2.27
N ASN A 134 10.06 7.41 1.61
CA ASN A 134 11.05 8.22 2.30
C ASN A 134 10.40 9.29 3.19
N GLU A 135 9.39 10.01 2.71
CA GLU A 135 8.71 11.04 3.51
C GLU A 135 8.10 10.44 4.80
N SER A 136 7.59 9.21 4.73
CA SER A 136 6.89 8.56 5.85
C SER A 136 7.83 7.83 6.83
N PHE A 137 8.90 7.21 6.32
CA PHE A 137 9.70 6.22 7.07
C PHE A 137 11.20 6.50 7.13
N TYR A 138 11.70 7.54 6.45
CA TYR A 138 13.14 7.86 6.49
C TYR A 138 13.61 8.16 7.92
N PRO A 139 14.80 7.65 8.33
CA PRO A 139 15.34 7.85 9.67
C PRO A 139 15.89 9.26 9.87
N ILE A 140 15.00 10.24 10.00
CA ILE A 140 15.36 11.65 10.23
C ILE A 140 15.97 11.92 11.62
N ASN A 141 15.76 11.02 12.58
CA ASN A 141 16.29 11.10 13.94
C ASN A 141 16.30 9.70 14.59
N GLU A 142 16.89 9.61 15.79
CA GLU A 142 17.02 8.36 16.56
C GLU A 142 15.67 7.66 16.84
N ILE A 143 14.60 8.44 17.09
CA ILE A 143 13.25 7.90 17.36
C ILE A 143 12.64 7.29 16.08
N LYS A 144 13.07 7.78 14.92
CA LYS A 144 12.62 7.36 13.58
C LYS A 144 13.51 6.29 12.94
N ARG A 145 14.45 5.68 13.69
CA ARG A 145 15.17 4.51 13.17
C ARG A 145 14.17 3.42 12.73
N PRO A 146 14.44 2.74 11.61
CA PRO A 146 13.59 1.63 11.19
C PRO A 146 13.62 0.54 12.26
N VAL A 147 12.48 -0.10 12.48
CA VAL A 147 12.37 -1.28 13.36
C VAL A 147 12.01 -2.54 12.59
N GLY A 148 11.74 -2.41 11.29
CA GLY A 148 11.49 -3.50 10.36
C GLY A 148 11.66 -3.03 8.92
N MET A 149 12.40 -3.78 8.11
CA MET A 149 12.61 -3.53 6.69
C MET A 149 13.00 -4.84 6.00
N GLY A 150 12.61 -4.97 4.75
CA GLY A 150 12.99 -6.09 3.90
C GLY A 150 12.66 -5.82 2.46
N LEU A 151 13.13 -6.68 1.58
CA LEU A 151 12.90 -6.59 0.16
C LEU A 151 13.05 -7.98 -0.48
N TYR A 152 12.49 -8.13 -1.67
CA TYR A 152 12.91 -9.19 -2.57
C TYR A 152 14.32 -8.90 -3.05
N TYR A 153 15.17 -9.90 -3.19
CA TYR A 153 16.48 -9.70 -3.85
C TYR A 153 16.48 -10.29 -5.26
N HIS A 154 15.49 -11.14 -5.54
CA HIS A 154 15.16 -11.56 -6.88
C HIS A 154 13.65 -11.53 -7.06
N PHE A 155 13.20 -10.72 -8.01
CA PHE A 155 11.80 -10.64 -8.37
C PHE A 155 11.60 -11.09 -9.82
N ASP A 156 10.83 -12.15 -10.00
CA ASP A 156 10.45 -12.64 -11.31
C ASP A 156 8.94 -12.92 -11.31
N LEU A 157 8.20 -12.08 -12.04
CA LEU A 157 6.73 -12.09 -12.03
C LEU A 157 6.16 -13.45 -12.46
N LYS A 158 6.76 -14.07 -13.49
CA LYS A 158 6.30 -15.35 -14.04
C LYS A 158 6.55 -16.48 -13.07
N THR A 159 7.76 -16.61 -12.55
CA THR A 159 8.17 -17.72 -11.66
C THR A 159 7.48 -17.65 -10.30
N LEU A 160 7.31 -16.45 -9.73
CA LEU A 160 6.64 -16.29 -8.44
C LEU A 160 5.16 -16.70 -8.49
N ARG A 161 4.49 -16.51 -9.62
CA ARG A 161 3.04 -16.72 -9.78
C ARG A 161 2.67 -17.96 -10.60
N SER A 162 3.62 -18.67 -11.20
CA SER A 162 3.36 -19.91 -11.94
C SER A 162 3.11 -21.14 -11.06
N VAL A 163 3.17 -20.98 -9.73
CA VAL A 163 2.92 -22.05 -8.77
C VAL A 163 1.42 -22.34 -8.71
N ASN A 164 1.01 -23.46 -9.32
CA ASN A 164 -0.36 -23.97 -9.25
C ASN A 164 -0.36 -25.42 -8.75
N ASN A 165 -1.35 -25.78 -7.94
CA ASN A 165 -1.53 -27.11 -7.39
C ASN A 165 -3.02 -27.47 -7.36
N SER A 166 -3.31 -28.77 -7.41
CA SER A 166 -4.60 -29.37 -7.10
C SER A 166 -5.14 -28.99 -5.69
N ILE A 167 -4.25 -28.80 -4.72
CA ILE A 167 -4.61 -28.37 -3.35
C ILE A 167 -4.48 -26.85 -3.29
N LEU A 168 -5.62 -26.16 -3.16
CA LEU A 168 -5.74 -24.69 -3.17
C LEU A 168 -5.23 -24.04 -4.47
N PRO A 169 -5.92 -24.27 -5.60
CA PRO A 169 -5.51 -23.70 -6.89
C PRO A 169 -5.55 -22.18 -6.87
N THR A 170 -4.64 -21.56 -7.62
CA THR A 170 -4.68 -20.12 -7.88
C THR A 170 -5.44 -19.85 -9.17
N ASP A 171 -6.43 -18.94 -9.10
CA ASP A 171 -7.14 -18.42 -10.27
C ASP A 171 -6.65 -17.01 -10.66
N VAL A 172 -5.58 -16.53 -10.02
CA VAL A 172 -4.97 -15.21 -10.23
C VAL A 172 -3.80 -15.35 -11.18
N SER A 173 -3.97 -14.92 -12.43
CA SER A 173 -2.88 -14.90 -13.42
C SER A 173 -1.81 -13.88 -13.02
N PRO A 174 -0.60 -13.96 -13.62
CA PRO A 174 0.43 -12.93 -13.42
C PRO A 174 -0.05 -11.51 -13.75
N CYS A 175 -0.92 -11.35 -14.75
CA CYS A 175 -1.48 -10.04 -15.13
C CYS A 175 -2.50 -9.52 -14.10
N ASP A 176 -3.33 -10.41 -13.55
CA ASP A 176 -4.24 -10.05 -12.47
C ASP A 176 -3.49 -9.58 -11.23
N TYR A 177 -2.43 -10.31 -10.87
CA TYR A 177 -1.55 -9.96 -9.76
C TYR A 177 -0.86 -8.60 -9.99
N PHE A 178 -0.35 -8.36 -11.21
CA PHE A 178 0.19 -7.06 -11.57
C PHE A 178 -0.84 -5.95 -11.39
N HIS A 179 -2.06 -6.09 -11.93
CA HIS A 179 -3.10 -5.06 -11.82
C HIS A 179 -3.57 -4.84 -10.37
N MET A 180 -3.57 -5.88 -9.54
CA MET A 180 -3.88 -5.77 -8.11
C MET A 180 -2.82 -4.95 -7.36
N LEU A 181 -1.53 -5.21 -7.60
CA LEU A 181 -0.45 -4.45 -6.96
C LEU A 181 -0.29 -3.05 -7.55
N GLN A 182 -0.49 -2.88 -8.85
CA GLN A 182 -0.57 -1.56 -9.50
C GLN A 182 -1.67 -0.71 -8.85
N LEU A 183 -2.84 -1.31 -8.59
CA LEU A 183 -3.92 -0.65 -7.88
C LEU A 183 -3.50 -0.27 -6.45
N MET A 184 -2.78 -1.15 -5.74
CA MET A 184 -2.28 -0.86 -4.38
C MET A 184 -1.29 0.29 -4.36
N ILE A 185 -0.33 0.35 -5.28
CA ILE A 185 0.62 1.47 -5.37
C ILE A 185 -0.14 2.79 -5.55
N ASN A 186 -1.09 2.82 -6.50
CA ASN A 186 -1.85 4.03 -6.78
C ASN A 186 -2.78 4.44 -5.62
N VAL A 187 -3.38 3.48 -4.92
CA VAL A 187 -4.18 3.75 -3.71
C VAL A 187 -3.29 4.29 -2.59
N GLN A 188 -2.12 3.69 -2.36
CA GLN A 188 -1.16 4.14 -1.36
C GLN A 188 -0.71 5.59 -1.60
N LEU A 189 -0.43 5.96 -2.85
CA LEU A 189 -0.12 7.35 -3.23
C LEU A 189 -1.26 8.31 -2.90
N ILE A 190 -2.50 7.96 -3.22
CA ILE A 190 -3.67 8.82 -2.97
C ILE A 190 -3.94 8.94 -1.46
N LEU A 191 -3.85 7.83 -0.71
CA LEU A 191 -4.05 7.85 0.75
C LEU A 191 -2.99 8.72 1.43
N HIS A 192 -1.74 8.67 0.96
CA HIS A 192 -0.67 9.55 1.44
C HIS A 192 -0.95 11.02 1.15
N GLN A 193 -1.26 11.36 -0.10
CA GLN A 193 -1.60 12.74 -0.48
C GLN A 193 -2.77 13.30 0.33
N ALA A 194 -3.75 12.46 0.66
CA ALA A 194 -4.91 12.83 1.47
C ALA A 194 -4.63 12.82 3.00
N GLN A 195 -3.42 12.43 3.41
CA GLN A 195 -3.02 12.27 4.81
C GLN A 195 -3.97 11.35 5.56
N ILE A 196 -4.24 10.18 4.96
CA ILE A 196 -5.10 9.12 5.51
C ILE A 196 -4.21 8.00 6.01
N LYS A 197 -4.27 7.75 7.31
CA LYS A 197 -3.62 6.59 7.92
C LYS A 197 -4.32 5.32 7.46
N TYR A 198 -3.54 4.27 7.22
CA TYR A 198 -4.05 2.94 6.93
C TYR A 198 -3.03 1.89 7.33
N PHE A 199 -3.48 0.64 7.43
CA PHE A 199 -2.61 -0.51 7.65
C PHE A 199 -3.24 -1.80 7.11
N LEU A 200 -2.41 -2.79 6.81
CA LEU A 200 -2.85 -4.11 6.34
C LEU A 200 -3.70 -4.87 7.37
N THR A 201 -4.71 -5.59 6.90
CA THR A 201 -5.58 -6.42 7.74
C THR A 201 -5.94 -7.74 7.05
N LYS A 202 -6.68 -8.61 7.75
CA LYS A 202 -7.34 -9.82 7.20
C LYS A 202 -6.40 -10.73 6.37
N GLY A 203 -6.82 -11.17 5.18
CA GLY A 203 -6.09 -12.14 4.34
C GLY A 203 -4.75 -11.58 3.90
N THR A 204 -4.70 -10.29 3.58
CA THR A 204 -3.45 -9.60 3.22
C THR A 204 -2.43 -9.59 4.36
N LEU A 205 -2.87 -9.37 5.61
CA LEU A 205 -1.98 -9.41 6.77
C LEU A 205 -1.43 -10.82 7.03
N ILE A 206 -2.21 -11.86 6.76
CA ILE A 206 -1.73 -13.26 6.77
C ILE A 206 -0.68 -13.46 5.68
N GLY A 207 -0.95 -12.97 4.47
CA GLY A 207 -0.05 -13.06 3.33
C GLY A 207 1.34 -12.49 3.62
N VAL A 208 1.42 -11.26 4.14
CA VAL A 208 2.73 -10.63 4.44
C VAL A 208 3.51 -11.35 5.54
N LEU A 209 2.86 -12.16 6.38
CA LEU A 209 3.52 -12.98 7.40
C LEU A 209 3.92 -14.36 6.90
N ARG A 210 3.14 -14.93 5.98
CA ARG A 210 3.26 -16.32 5.54
C ARG A 210 4.00 -16.46 4.22
N HIS A 211 3.90 -15.47 3.34
CA HIS A 211 4.39 -15.50 1.97
C HIS A 211 5.23 -14.28 1.58
N HIS A 212 5.37 -13.28 2.46
CA HIS A 212 5.89 -11.94 2.11
C HIS A 212 5.18 -11.31 0.90
N ASP A 213 3.92 -11.70 0.68
CA ASP A 213 3.14 -11.36 -0.51
C ASP A 213 1.64 -11.58 -0.22
N VAL A 214 0.75 -11.27 -1.14
CA VAL A 214 -0.64 -11.78 -1.09
C VAL A 214 -0.61 -13.31 -1.04
N ILE A 215 -1.59 -13.91 -0.36
CA ILE A 215 -1.70 -15.37 -0.35
C ILE A 215 -1.85 -15.85 -1.81
N PRO A 216 -1.16 -16.94 -2.25
CA PRO A 216 -1.11 -17.32 -3.67
C PRO A 216 -2.46 -17.47 -4.36
N TRP A 217 -3.47 -17.96 -3.63
CA TRP A 217 -4.84 -18.16 -4.11
C TRP A 217 -5.81 -17.04 -3.71
N ASP A 218 -5.36 -16.00 -3.02
CA ASP A 218 -6.22 -14.88 -2.62
C ASP A 218 -6.31 -13.82 -3.72
N THR A 219 -7.42 -13.08 -3.77
CA THR A 219 -7.84 -12.32 -4.96
C THR A 219 -8.02 -10.83 -4.73
N ASP A 220 -7.78 -10.33 -3.52
CA ASP A 220 -7.85 -8.92 -3.20
C ASP A 220 -6.89 -8.50 -2.07
N ILE A 221 -6.89 -7.19 -1.79
CA ILE A 221 -6.11 -6.57 -0.73
C ILE A 221 -7.05 -5.87 0.25
N ASP A 222 -6.83 -6.10 1.54
CA ASP A 222 -7.63 -5.58 2.64
C ASP A 222 -6.85 -4.51 3.42
N LEU A 223 -7.40 -3.29 3.52
CA LEU A 223 -6.85 -2.22 4.34
C LEU A 223 -7.83 -1.78 5.43
N PHE A 224 -7.30 -1.47 6.61
CA PHE A 224 -8.02 -0.72 7.65
C PHE A 224 -7.72 0.78 7.55
N ILE A 225 -8.74 1.63 7.69
CA ILE A 225 -8.63 3.11 7.78
C ILE A 225 -9.47 3.68 8.92
N PRO A 226 -9.07 4.80 9.56
CA PRO A 226 -9.92 5.45 10.57
C PRO A 226 -11.26 5.84 9.97
N GLN A 227 -12.36 5.58 10.68
CA GLN A 227 -13.71 5.97 10.26
C GLN A 227 -13.79 7.47 9.97
N SER A 228 -13.07 8.29 10.75
CA SER A 228 -12.99 9.75 10.58
C SER A 228 -12.41 10.16 9.22
N ALA A 229 -11.65 9.28 8.55
CA ALA A 229 -11.09 9.51 7.22
C ALA A 229 -12.04 9.14 6.07
N THR A 230 -13.24 8.61 6.37
CA THR A 230 -14.22 8.18 5.35
C THR A 230 -14.56 9.29 4.36
N ASN A 231 -14.81 10.51 4.83
CA ASN A 231 -15.12 11.64 3.94
C ASN A 231 -13.93 11.99 3.05
N LYS A 232 -12.70 11.91 3.58
CA LYS A 232 -11.49 12.13 2.79
C LYS A 232 -11.38 11.10 1.67
N ILE A 233 -11.57 9.81 1.97
CA ILE A 233 -11.60 8.76 0.93
C ILE A 233 -12.62 9.11 -0.15
N LEU A 234 -13.85 9.44 0.21
CA LEU A 234 -14.90 9.76 -0.77
C LEU A 234 -14.56 10.98 -1.65
N THR A 235 -13.78 11.93 -1.13
CA THR A 235 -13.32 13.10 -1.91
C THR A 235 -12.03 12.85 -2.70
N SER A 236 -11.22 11.88 -2.29
CA SER A 236 -9.93 11.57 -2.91
C SER A 236 -10.07 10.71 -4.16
N PHE A 237 -11.13 9.91 -4.26
CA PHE A 237 -11.41 9.03 -5.39
C PHE A 237 -12.67 9.48 -6.13
N ARG A 238 -12.80 9.07 -7.40
CA ARG A 238 -14.07 9.22 -8.10
C ARG A 238 -15.13 8.38 -7.39
N GLN A 239 -16.35 8.86 -7.28
CA GLN A 239 -17.45 8.08 -6.74
C GLN A 239 -18.26 7.48 -7.89
N LEU A 240 -18.67 6.21 -7.73
CA LEU A 240 -19.66 5.61 -8.62
C LEU A 240 -21.05 6.03 -8.16
N GLU A 241 -21.71 6.88 -8.94
CA GLU A 241 -23.13 7.13 -8.80
C GLU A 241 -23.88 5.86 -9.21
N ILE A 242 -24.54 5.21 -8.24
CA ILE A 242 -25.43 4.09 -8.54
C ILE A 242 -26.70 4.72 -9.15
N PRO A 243 -27.15 4.33 -10.35
CA PRO A 243 -28.45 4.72 -10.83
C PRO A 243 -29.48 4.26 -9.80
N VAL A 244 -30.15 5.21 -9.15
CA VAL A 244 -31.33 4.90 -8.36
C VAL A 244 -32.31 4.30 -9.36
N ILE A 245 -32.60 3.01 -9.26
CA ILE A 245 -33.76 2.42 -9.94
C ILE A 245 -34.97 3.06 -9.27
N LYS A 246 -35.38 4.23 -9.76
CA LYS A 246 -36.71 4.77 -9.50
C LYS A 246 -37.66 3.80 -10.17
N GLY A 247 -38.66 3.36 -9.40
CA GLY A 247 -39.61 2.35 -9.82
C GLY A 247 -40.14 2.61 -11.23
N VAL A 248 -40.43 1.50 -11.91
CA VAL A 248 -41.12 1.46 -13.19
C VAL A 248 -42.25 2.50 -13.20
N SER A 249 -42.11 3.51 -14.03
CA SER A 249 -43.25 4.21 -14.60
C SER A 249 -42.92 4.50 -16.05
N THR A 250 -43.66 3.83 -16.92
CA THR A 250 -43.76 4.02 -18.36
C THR A 250 -43.98 5.49 -18.69
N THR A 251 -43.08 6.13 -19.45
CA THR A 251 -43.39 6.78 -20.73
C THR A 251 -42.12 7.31 -21.40
N THR A 252 -42.05 7.03 -22.70
CA THR A 252 -41.11 7.52 -23.71
C THR A 252 -40.97 9.04 -23.67
N THR A 253 -39.75 9.58 -23.75
CA THR A 253 -39.37 10.65 -24.69
C THR A 253 -37.83 10.79 -24.72
N THR A 254 -37.27 10.65 -25.91
CA THR A 254 -35.91 11.03 -26.30
C THR A 254 -35.69 12.54 -26.16
N THR A 255 -34.69 12.95 -25.37
CA THR A 255 -33.96 14.20 -25.61
C THR A 255 -32.52 14.06 -25.12
N THR A 256 -31.61 14.16 -26.10
CA THR A 256 -30.21 14.49 -25.95
C THR A 256 -30.02 15.73 -25.10
N THR A 257 -29.25 15.65 -24.01
CA THR A 257 -28.63 16.83 -23.40
C THR A 257 -27.21 16.51 -22.96
N GLU A 258 -26.35 17.44 -23.34
CA GLU A 258 -24.91 17.47 -23.17
C GLU A 258 -24.50 17.35 -21.70
N SER A 259 -23.47 16.54 -21.46
CA SER A 259 -22.79 16.43 -20.19
C SER A 259 -22.25 17.79 -19.75
N SER A 260 -22.78 18.33 -18.66
CA SER A 260 -22.17 19.43 -17.91
C SER A 260 -20.78 19.00 -17.43
N GLY A 261 -19.76 19.41 -18.17
CA GLY A 261 -18.36 19.14 -17.90
C GLY A 261 -17.90 19.78 -16.60
N ILE A 262 -17.62 18.95 -15.59
CA ILE A 262 -16.80 19.36 -14.45
C ILE A 262 -15.37 19.55 -14.98
N ARG A 263 -14.85 20.78 -14.90
CA ARG A 263 -13.46 21.09 -15.24
C ARG A 263 -12.51 20.29 -14.35
N LEU A 264 -11.90 19.26 -14.92
CA LEU A 264 -10.80 18.53 -14.31
C LEU A 264 -9.59 19.48 -14.17
N SER A 265 -8.96 19.51 -12.99
CA SER A 265 -7.63 20.11 -12.82
C SER A 265 -6.67 19.46 -13.82
N LYS A 266 -5.99 20.25 -14.65
CA LYS A 266 -5.14 19.77 -15.75
C LYS A 266 -3.93 18.92 -15.28
N ASP A 267 -3.65 18.84 -13.98
CA ASP A 267 -2.41 18.28 -13.45
C ASP A 267 -2.51 16.88 -12.79
N ARG A 268 -3.61 16.12 -12.96
CA ARG A 268 -3.65 14.73 -12.45
C ARG A 268 -3.13 13.74 -13.50
N PRO A 269 -2.13 12.90 -13.17
CA PRO A 269 -1.70 11.79 -14.03
C PRO A 269 -2.89 10.95 -14.52
N SER A 270 -2.81 10.41 -15.74
CA SER A 270 -3.96 9.84 -16.46
C SER A 270 -4.65 8.69 -15.70
N PHE A 271 -3.89 7.91 -14.91
CA PHE A 271 -4.42 6.73 -14.21
C PHE A 271 -5.24 7.05 -12.95
N HIS A 272 -4.93 8.14 -12.23
CA HIS A 272 -5.71 8.54 -11.05
C HIS A 272 -7.17 8.93 -11.39
N LYS A 273 -7.44 9.29 -12.65
CA LYS A 273 -8.78 9.69 -13.11
C LYS A 273 -9.77 8.53 -13.17
N ASP A 274 -9.27 7.30 -13.27
CA ASP A 274 -10.09 6.10 -13.46
C ASP A 274 -10.30 5.31 -12.18
N LEU A 275 -9.67 5.70 -11.07
CA LEU A 275 -9.85 5.04 -9.77
C LEU A 275 -11.13 5.50 -9.09
N VAL A 276 -11.97 4.53 -8.77
CA VAL A 276 -13.28 4.74 -8.16
C VAL A 276 -13.33 4.12 -6.78
N VAL A 277 -13.93 4.85 -5.84
CA VAL A 277 -14.42 4.30 -4.58
C VAL A 277 -15.91 3.98 -4.69
N TYR A 278 -16.26 2.76 -4.31
CA TYR A 278 -17.63 2.26 -4.24
C TYR A 278 -17.99 1.93 -2.80
N ARG A 279 -19.07 2.53 -2.29
CA ARG A 279 -19.60 2.23 -0.96
C ARG A 279 -20.41 0.94 -1.02
N PHE A 280 -19.98 -0.07 -0.27
CA PHE A 280 -20.66 -1.34 -0.14
C PHE A 280 -21.31 -1.46 1.25
N LYS A 281 -22.55 -1.95 1.29
CA LYS A 281 -23.23 -2.34 2.52
C LYS A 281 -23.58 -3.81 2.44
N ASN A 282 -23.14 -4.60 3.42
CA ASN A 282 -23.52 -6.01 3.48
C ASN A 282 -24.93 -6.17 4.06
N ILE A 283 -25.41 -7.42 4.12
CA ILE A 283 -26.73 -7.79 4.66
C ILE A 283 -26.95 -7.35 6.12
N TYR A 284 -25.87 -7.10 6.86
CA TYR A 284 -25.89 -6.65 8.26
C TYR A 284 -25.73 -5.13 8.40
N LYS A 285 -25.87 -4.37 7.29
CA LYS A 285 -25.71 -2.91 7.23
C LYS A 285 -24.30 -2.41 7.59
N VAL A 286 -23.31 -3.30 7.69
CA VAL A 286 -21.90 -2.93 7.86
C VAL A 286 -21.41 -2.30 6.56
N THR A 287 -20.79 -1.12 6.67
CA THR A 287 -20.28 -0.37 5.53
C THR A 287 -18.79 -0.64 5.34
N SER A 288 -18.43 -1.02 4.12
CA SER A 288 -17.04 -1.03 3.64
C SER A 288 -16.95 -0.28 2.32
N TYR A 289 -15.73 -0.05 1.85
CA TYR A 289 -15.49 0.59 0.57
C TYR A 289 -14.66 -0.33 -0.32
N LYS A 290 -14.91 -0.29 -1.62
CA LYS A 290 -14.15 -1.01 -2.63
C LYS A 290 -13.50 0.01 -3.53
N ILE A 291 -12.19 -0.04 -3.68
CA ILE A 291 -11.47 0.80 -4.65
C ILE A 291 -11.05 -0.06 -5.82
N PHE A 292 -11.33 0.39 -7.04
CA PHE A 292 -10.99 -0.31 -8.28
C PHE A 292 -10.86 0.67 -9.45
N SER A 293 -10.27 0.22 -10.56
CA SER A 293 -10.19 0.99 -11.79
C SER A 293 -11.44 0.80 -12.66
N LEU A 294 -11.90 1.88 -13.31
CA LEU A 294 -12.94 1.80 -14.35
C LEU A 294 -12.50 1.00 -15.58
N ARG A 295 -11.20 0.79 -15.77
CA ARG A 295 -10.66 -0.05 -16.84
C ARG A 295 -10.74 -1.55 -16.53
N SER A 296 -10.94 -1.91 -15.27
CA SER A 296 -11.05 -3.31 -14.84
C SER A 296 -12.40 -3.93 -15.25
N PRO A 297 -12.48 -5.25 -15.49
CA PRO A 297 -13.74 -5.93 -15.79
C PRO A 297 -14.82 -5.74 -14.71
N ILE A 298 -16.07 -5.53 -15.13
CA ILE A 298 -17.23 -5.52 -14.23
C ILE A 298 -17.44 -6.92 -13.68
N VAL A 299 -17.62 -7.03 -12.36
CA VAL A 299 -17.98 -8.29 -11.74
C VAL A 299 -19.48 -8.52 -11.89
N ASN A 300 -19.84 -9.69 -12.40
CA ASN A 300 -21.22 -10.05 -12.74
C ASN A 300 -22.18 -9.83 -11.56
N ARG A 301 -23.33 -9.22 -11.83
CA ARG A 301 -24.38 -8.87 -10.84
C ARG A 301 -23.90 -7.95 -9.70
N THR A 302 -22.88 -7.14 -9.96
CA THR A 302 -22.40 -6.13 -9.02
C THR A 302 -22.17 -4.80 -9.72
N ASN A 303 -21.95 -3.75 -8.93
CA ASN A 303 -21.51 -2.45 -9.42
C ASN A 303 -20.01 -2.22 -9.25
N TYR A 304 -19.26 -3.22 -8.79
CA TYR A 304 -17.81 -3.12 -8.62
C TYR A 304 -17.06 -3.85 -9.73
N ARG A 305 -15.80 -3.47 -9.91
CA ARG A 305 -14.87 -4.09 -10.87
C ARG A 305 -13.75 -4.81 -10.12
N TRP A 306 -13.11 -5.77 -10.77
CA TRP A 306 -12.02 -6.56 -10.18
C TRP A 306 -10.81 -6.57 -11.12
N PRO A 307 -9.55 -6.46 -10.62
CA PRO A 307 -9.13 -6.43 -9.21
C PRO A 307 -9.61 -5.24 -8.39
N LYS A 308 -9.66 -5.41 -7.06
CA LYS A 308 -10.14 -4.40 -6.10
C LYS A 308 -9.31 -4.39 -4.82
N ILE A 309 -9.41 -3.29 -4.09
CA ILE A 309 -8.96 -3.16 -2.70
C ILE A 309 -10.18 -2.96 -1.82
N ASP A 310 -10.36 -3.84 -0.85
CA ASP A 310 -11.39 -3.69 0.17
C ASP A 310 -10.84 -2.81 1.31
N ILE A 311 -11.59 -1.76 1.62
CA ILE A 311 -11.28 -0.77 2.64
C ILE A 311 -12.30 -0.90 3.75
N PHE A 312 -11.81 -1.22 4.94
CA PHE A 312 -12.62 -1.36 6.14
C PHE A 312 -12.39 -0.14 7.04
N PRO A 313 -13.43 0.63 7.35
CA PRO A 313 -13.31 1.65 8.38
C PRO A 313 -13.18 1.01 9.76
N TYR A 314 -12.45 1.67 10.66
CA TYR A 314 -12.37 1.33 12.08
C TYR A 314 -12.68 2.53 12.95
N GLU A 315 -13.33 2.30 14.08
CA GLU A 315 -13.43 3.27 15.16
C GLU A 315 -12.27 3.05 16.14
N GLU A 316 -11.96 4.05 16.94
CA GLU A 316 -10.91 3.95 17.93
C GLU A 316 -11.22 4.79 19.17
N ASN A 317 -10.69 4.39 20.31
CA ASN A 317 -10.64 5.19 21.53
C ASN A 317 -9.18 5.43 21.93
N ALA A 318 -8.90 5.83 23.18
CA ALA A 318 -7.53 6.09 23.64
C ALA A 318 -6.60 4.87 23.54
N THR A 319 -7.12 3.64 23.68
CA THR A 319 -6.30 2.43 23.84
C THR A 319 -6.56 1.35 22.79
N HIS A 320 -7.71 1.38 22.10
CA HIS A 320 -8.17 0.29 21.23
C HIS A 320 -8.78 0.78 19.92
N ILE A 321 -8.71 -0.10 18.92
CA ILE A 321 -9.33 -0.03 17.60
C ILE A 321 -10.46 -1.07 17.52
N TYR A 322 -11.57 -0.70 16.89
CA TYR A 322 -12.77 -1.51 16.72
C TYR A 322 -13.20 -1.47 15.26
N ALA A 323 -13.71 -2.59 14.73
CA ALA A 323 -14.23 -2.57 13.37
C ALA A 323 -15.49 -1.67 13.31
N TYR A 324 -15.68 -0.92 12.22
CA TYR A 324 -16.84 -0.04 12.04
C TYR A 324 -17.98 -0.70 11.24
N PRO A 325 -19.25 -0.60 11.66
CA PRO A 325 -19.72 0.04 12.90
C PRO A 325 -19.50 -0.84 14.13
N LYS A 326 -19.14 -0.21 15.25
CA LYS A 326 -18.92 -0.91 16.52
C LYS A 326 -20.17 -1.71 16.91
N HIS A 327 -19.99 -2.93 17.43
CA HIS A 327 -21.07 -3.81 17.93
C HIS A 327 -22.07 -4.38 16.90
N GLN A 328 -21.90 -4.16 15.58
CA GLN A 328 -22.78 -4.73 14.53
C GLN A 328 -22.04 -5.65 13.52
N HIS A 329 -20.85 -6.14 13.87
CA HIS A 329 -20.05 -6.98 12.98
C HIS A 329 -20.44 -8.45 13.01
N ASN A 330 -21.40 -8.84 12.18
CA ASN A 330 -21.56 -10.23 11.78
C ASN A 330 -20.58 -10.69 10.68
N LEU A 331 -19.65 -9.81 10.22
CA LEU A 331 -18.41 -10.27 9.56
C LEU A 331 -17.44 -10.90 10.56
N GLY A 332 -17.73 -10.77 11.86
CA GLY A 332 -17.39 -11.71 12.91
C GLY A 332 -15.93 -12.10 13.07
N THR A 333 -14.95 -11.20 13.10
CA THR A 333 -13.60 -11.66 13.48
C THR A 333 -12.77 -10.73 14.36
N MET A 334 -13.07 -9.43 14.49
CA MET A 334 -12.29 -8.54 15.37
C MET A 334 -13.08 -8.11 16.61
N TYR A 335 -12.65 -8.51 17.81
CA TYR A 335 -13.23 -8.07 19.08
C TYR A 335 -12.83 -6.63 19.39
N TYR A 336 -11.53 -6.44 19.55
CA TYR A 336 -10.85 -5.16 19.71
C TYR A 336 -9.37 -5.39 19.42
N LEU A 337 -8.68 -4.36 18.95
CA LEU A 337 -7.26 -4.39 18.67
C LEU A 337 -6.58 -3.32 19.50
N ALA A 338 -5.63 -3.71 20.37
CA ALA A 338 -4.88 -2.74 21.14
C ALA A 338 -4.08 -1.83 20.21
N LYS A 339 -4.14 -0.50 20.42
CA LYS A 339 -3.40 0.47 19.62
C LYS A 339 -1.90 0.25 19.66
N THR A 340 -1.39 -0.21 20.80
CA THR A 340 0.02 -0.58 20.98
C THR A 340 0.47 -1.72 20.06
N ASN A 341 -0.46 -2.52 19.52
CA ASN A 341 -0.15 -3.57 18.54
C ASN A 341 -0.13 -3.04 17.09
N VAL A 342 -0.59 -1.81 16.87
CA VAL A 342 -0.68 -1.21 15.53
C VAL A 342 0.28 -0.05 15.38
N ASP A 343 0.25 0.90 16.31
CA ASP A 343 0.95 2.16 16.21
C ASP A 343 2.33 2.15 16.88
N PRO A 344 3.33 2.81 16.27
CA PRO A 344 3.32 3.27 14.89
C PRO A 344 3.42 2.07 13.94
N VAL A 345 2.81 2.21 12.77
CA VAL A 345 2.92 1.22 11.69
C VAL A 345 4.35 1.12 11.17
N TYR A 346 4.72 -0.05 10.66
CA TYR A 346 6.04 -0.32 10.09
C TYR A 346 5.93 -0.87 8.67
N LEU A 347 7.00 -0.71 7.88
CA LEU A 347 7.04 -1.26 6.54
C LEU A 347 7.16 -2.78 6.59
N ARG A 348 6.32 -3.46 5.81
CA ARG A 348 6.45 -4.88 5.47
C ARG A 348 6.44 -5.07 3.96
N VAL A 349 7.02 -6.19 3.55
CA VAL A 349 7.05 -6.64 2.17
C VAL A 349 5.68 -7.22 1.79
N LEU A 350 5.13 -6.74 0.67
CA LEU A 350 3.96 -7.32 -0.01
C LEU A 350 4.33 -7.49 -1.49
N GLY A 351 4.96 -8.62 -1.81
CA GLY A 351 5.57 -8.82 -3.11
C GLY A 351 6.64 -7.74 -3.37
N PRO A 352 6.60 -7.03 -4.50
CA PRO A 352 7.54 -5.95 -4.80
C PRO A 352 7.29 -4.66 -4.01
N LEU A 353 6.20 -4.56 -3.21
CA LEU A 353 5.79 -3.32 -2.53
C LEU A 353 6.29 -3.26 -1.09
N LEU A 354 6.45 -2.03 -0.59
CA LEU A 354 6.62 -1.72 0.83
C LEU A 354 5.35 -1.05 1.36
N ILE A 355 4.70 -1.70 2.33
CA ILE A 355 3.37 -1.31 2.81
C ILE A 355 3.37 -1.12 4.34
N PRO A 356 2.70 -0.08 4.87
CA PRO A 356 2.41 0.05 6.29
C PRO A 356 1.62 -1.15 6.84
N SER A 357 2.21 -1.83 7.81
CA SER A 357 1.65 -2.96 8.54
C SER A 357 1.61 -2.65 10.03
N PRO A 358 0.69 -3.24 10.83
CA PRO A 358 0.70 -3.09 12.28
C PRO A 358 2.06 -3.40 12.89
N ARG A 359 2.44 -2.64 13.93
CA ARG A 359 3.67 -2.86 14.71
C ARG A 359 3.86 -4.31 15.14
N HIS A 360 2.78 -4.94 15.62
CA HIS A 360 2.75 -6.32 16.06
C HIS A 360 1.74 -7.09 15.20
N PRO A 361 2.12 -7.50 13.98
CA PRO A 361 1.18 -8.05 12.99
C PRO A 361 0.58 -9.38 13.44
N ARG A 362 1.33 -10.22 14.16
CA ARG A 362 0.84 -11.49 14.72
C ARG A 362 -0.16 -11.27 15.86
N LEU A 363 0.12 -10.37 16.80
CA LEU A 363 -0.84 -9.99 17.86
C LEU A 363 -2.09 -9.32 17.28
N SER A 364 -1.90 -8.51 16.24
CA SER A 364 -2.98 -7.87 15.50
C SER A 364 -3.88 -8.92 14.85
N LEU A 365 -3.30 -9.87 14.12
CA LEU A 365 -4.04 -10.96 13.49
C LEU A 365 -4.77 -11.84 14.52
N LYS A 366 -4.15 -12.17 15.66
CA LYS A 366 -4.79 -12.91 16.76
C LYS A 366 -6.06 -12.21 17.27
N SER A 367 -6.06 -10.88 17.28
CA SER A 367 -7.21 -10.05 17.69
C SER A 367 -8.28 -9.94 16.59
N MET A 368 -7.90 -10.15 15.33
CA MET A 368 -8.74 -10.07 14.12
C MET A 368 -9.30 -11.42 13.68
N VAL A 369 -9.07 -12.50 14.44
CA VAL A 369 -9.52 -13.85 14.17
C VAL A 369 -10.45 -14.29 15.31
N ARG A 370 -11.57 -14.97 15.00
CA ARG A 370 -12.54 -15.43 16.02
C ARG A 370 -11.81 -16.21 17.13
N LEU A 371 -12.18 -15.96 18.39
CA LEU A 371 -11.75 -16.78 19.53
C LEU A 371 -11.99 -18.26 19.20
N GLY A 372 -10.93 -19.07 19.28
CA GLY A 372 -10.96 -20.50 18.92
C GLY A 372 -10.39 -20.86 17.54
N ARG A 373 -10.07 -19.89 16.68
CA ARG A 373 -9.29 -20.11 15.43
C ARG A 373 -7.78 -19.93 15.66
N SER A 374 -7.24 -20.59 16.69
CA SER A 374 -5.78 -20.79 16.86
C SER A 374 -5.12 -21.41 15.62
N SER A 375 -5.93 -21.97 14.72
CA SER A 375 -5.52 -22.50 13.43
C SER A 375 -5.02 -21.49 12.42
N VAL A 376 -5.28 -20.17 12.51
CA VAL A 376 -4.89 -19.23 11.43
C VAL A 376 -3.39 -19.24 11.14
N PHE A 377 -2.58 -19.58 12.15
CA PHE A 377 -1.14 -19.67 12.01
C PHE A 377 -0.68 -20.98 11.39
N PHE A 378 -1.43 -22.07 11.58
CA PHE A 378 -1.02 -23.43 11.20
C PHE A 378 -1.87 -24.05 10.07
N ALA A 379 -3.01 -23.45 9.74
CA ALA A 379 -3.96 -23.92 8.75
C ALA A 379 -4.07 -22.92 7.59
N CYS A 380 -4.05 -23.49 6.40
CA CYS A 380 -4.19 -22.80 5.13
C CYS A 380 -5.60 -23.07 4.63
N GLU A 381 -6.37 -22.01 4.52
CA GLU A 381 -7.79 -22.04 4.17
C GLU A 381 -7.98 -21.42 2.78
N GLY A 382 -8.88 -22.00 2.00
CA GLY A 382 -9.28 -21.46 0.71
C GLY A 382 -10.16 -20.22 0.86
N ASN A 383 -10.39 -19.55 -0.26
CA ASN A 383 -11.23 -18.36 -0.28
C ASN A 383 -12.64 -18.68 0.19
N THR A 384 -13.13 -17.98 1.20
CA THR A 384 -14.54 -18.07 1.62
C THR A 384 -15.48 -17.35 0.64
N PHE A 385 -14.93 -16.54 -0.26
CA PHE A 385 -15.66 -15.83 -1.30
C PHE A 385 -14.75 -15.55 -2.50
N LEU A 386 -15.24 -15.83 -3.71
CA LEU A 386 -14.50 -15.60 -4.95
C LEU A 386 -14.88 -14.23 -5.52
N HIS A 387 -14.06 -13.22 -5.24
CA HIS A 387 -14.38 -11.83 -5.53
C HIS A 387 -14.55 -11.50 -7.01
N ARG A 388 -13.81 -12.18 -7.89
CA ARG A 388 -13.94 -12.08 -9.35
C ARG A 388 -15.32 -12.55 -9.85
N TYR A 389 -15.89 -13.57 -9.21
CA TYR A 389 -17.13 -14.23 -9.68
C TYR A 389 -18.37 -13.86 -8.87
N ASN A 390 -18.21 -13.09 -7.78
CA ASN A 390 -19.29 -12.70 -6.86
C ASN A 390 -20.11 -13.91 -6.36
N ARG A 391 -19.42 -14.96 -5.93
CA ARG A 391 -20.03 -16.19 -5.37
C ARG A 391 -19.11 -16.84 -4.35
N GLY A 392 -19.66 -17.72 -3.52
CA GLY A 392 -18.86 -18.61 -2.69
C GLY A 392 -18.09 -19.65 -3.53
N PRO A 393 -17.00 -20.22 -3.00
CA PRO A 393 -16.32 -21.34 -3.65
C PRO A 393 -17.24 -22.57 -3.72
N THR A 394 -16.97 -23.47 -4.66
CA THR A 394 -17.60 -24.80 -4.69
C THR A 394 -17.04 -25.73 -3.62
N ASP A 395 -15.76 -25.56 -3.31
CA ASP A 395 -15.00 -26.42 -2.41
C ASP A 395 -14.43 -25.60 -1.26
N ASN A 396 -14.63 -26.09 -0.04
CA ASN A 396 -14.06 -25.49 1.17
C ASN A 396 -12.77 -26.22 1.53
N TRP A 397 -11.64 -25.65 1.12
CA TRP A 397 -10.33 -26.18 1.43
C TRP A 397 -9.83 -25.69 2.79
N ARG A 398 -9.39 -26.62 3.63
CA ARG A 398 -8.67 -26.32 4.88
C ARG A 398 -7.68 -27.44 5.15
N VAL A 399 -6.40 -27.11 5.04
CA VAL A 399 -5.30 -28.07 5.22
C VAL A 399 -4.26 -27.51 6.20
N PRO A 400 -3.52 -28.35 6.93
CA PRO A 400 -2.30 -27.92 7.59
C PRO A 400 -1.34 -27.25 6.60
N CYS A 401 -0.86 -26.04 6.89
CA CYS A 401 0.00 -25.30 5.97
C CYS A 401 1.28 -26.05 5.59
N LYS A 402 1.78 -26.92 6.48
CA LYS A 402 2.93 -27.80 6.22
C LYS A 402 2.79 -28.66 4.97
N GLU A 403 1.56 -29.01 4.57
CA GLU A 403 1.29 -29.80 3.36
C GLU A 403 1.59 -29.00 2.08
N LEU A 404 1.58 -27.67 2.18
CA LEU A 404 1.81 -26.74 1.07
C LEU A 404 3.26 -26.26 0.96
N HIS A 405 4.11 -26.55 1.96
CA HIS A 405 5.51 -26.06 2.01
C HIS A 405 6.38 -26.57 0.84
N LYS A 406 6.01 -27.68 0.21
CA LYS A 406 6.72 -28.22 -0.97
C LYS A 406 6.27 -27.57 -2.28
N THR A 407 5.16 -26.84 -2.25
CA THR A 407 4.52 -26.26 -3.43
C THR A 407 4.71 -24.76 -3.46
N TYR A 408 4.20 -24.08 -2.43
CA TYR A 408 4.20 -22.63 -2.34
C TYR A 408 5.37 -22.12 -1.51
N PRO A 409 5.94 -20.94 -1.82
CA PRO A 409 6.89 -20.27 -0.94
C PRO A 409 6.26 -19.91 0.41
N PHE A 410 6.91 -20.32 1.50
CA PHE A 410 6.52 -19.96 2.87
C PHE A 410 7.69 -19.27 3.57
N VAL A 411 7.33 -18.27 4.38
CA VAL A 411 8.26 -17.53 5.24
C VAL A 411 8.73 -18.45 6.35
N LYS A 412 10.04 -18.48 6.56
CA LYS A 412 10.68 -19.06 7.74
C LYS A 412 11.17 -17.93 8.63
N SER A 413 10.73 -17.91 9.88
CA SER A 413 11.18 -16.95 10.87
C SER A 413 12.24 -17.57 11.76
N GLU A 414 13.32 -16.83 11.99
CA GLU A 414 14.40 -17.22 12.88
C GLU A 414 14.76 -16.03 13.79
N ARG A 415 15.10 -16.32 15.04
CA ARG A 415 15.53 -15.33 16.02
C ARG A 415 17.04 -15.45 16.20
N ASN A 416 17.75 -14.33 16.09
CA ASN A 416 19.15 -14.32 16.44
C ASN A 416 19.28 -14.47 17.97
N ALA A 417 20.01 -15.48 18.44
CA ALA A 417 20.13 -15.77 19.87
C ALA A 417 20.83 -14.66 20.68
N THR A 418 21.66 -13.84 20.02
CA THR A 418 22.50 -12.82 20.68
C THR A 418 21.96 -11.40 20.55
N HIS A 419 21.02 -11.16 19.65
CA HIS A 419 20.46 -9.85 19.37
C HIS A 419 18.93 -9.89 19.47
N SER A 420 18.28 -8.82 19.92
CA SER A 420 16.82 -8.66 19.88
C SER A 420 16.27 -8.50 18.46
N LEU A 421 16.91 -9.14 17.47
CA LEU A 421 16.63 -9.07 16.05
C LEU A 421 16.14 -10.42 15.53
N CYS A 422 15.08 -10.34 14.76
CA CYS A 422 14.43 -11.45 14.09
C CYS A 422 14.61 -11.27 12.59
N PHE A 423 14.70 -12.38 11.89
CA PHE A 423 14.73 -12.41 10.43
C PHE A 423 13.69 -13.38 9.91
N GLU A 424 13.09 -12.99 8.79
CA GLU A 424 12.11 -13.73 8.03
C GLU A 424 12.67 -13.92 6.62
N GLU A 425 12.81 -15.17 6.19
CA GLU A 425 13.29 -15.54 4.86
C GLU A 425 12.16 -16.23 4.09
N LEU A 426 11.91 -15.80 2.85
CA LEU A 426 11.04 -16.53 1.93
C LEU A 426 11.92 -17.36 0.98
N LYS A 427 11.65 -18.67 0.87
CA LYS A 427 12.37 -19.58 -0.02
C LYS A 427 11.44 -20.21 -1.06
N TYR A 428 11.90 -20.29 -2.30
CA TYR A 428 11.22 -21.03 -3.35
C TYR A 428 11.45 -22.55 -3.13
N PRO A 429 10.40 -23.35 -2.90
CA PRO A 429 10.56 -24.73 -2.45
C PRO A 429 11.37 -25.62 -3.40
N GLN A 430 11.21 -25.43 -4.70
CA GLN A 430 11.75 -26.33 -5.73
C GLN A 430 13.23 -26.07 -6.03
N SER A 431 13.69 -24.82 -5.89
CA SER A 431 15.07 -24.42 -6.19
C SER A 431 15.90 -24.09 -4.95
N ASN A 432 15.26 -24.08 -3.77
CA ASN A 432 15.83 -23.60 -2.50
C ASN A 432 16.46 -22.20 -2.58
N ARG A 433 16.09 -21.43 -3.60
CA ARG A 433 16.51 -20.04 -3.77
C ARG A 433 15.69 -19.20 -2.82
N ASN A 434 16.33 -18.38 -1.98
CA ASN A 434 15.56 -17.38 -1.24
C ASN A 434 14.97 -16.36 -2.25
N LEU A 435 13.94 -15.64 -1.84
CA LEU A 435 13.21 -14.71 -2.70
C LEU A 435 13.22 -13.33 -2.07
N SER A 436 12.98 -13.28 -0.77
CA SER A 436 13.00 -12.07 0.03
C SER A 436 13.56 -12.34 1.42
N LEU A 437 14.07 -11.27 2.02
CA LEU A 437 14.57 -11.21 3.39
C LEU A 437 13.91 -10.02 4.08
N TYR A 438 13.44 -10.23 5.30
CA TYR A 438 12.87 -9.19 6.15
C TYR A 438 13.49 -9.27 7.53
N LYS A 439 14.06 -8.15 8.00
CA LYS A 439 14.69 -8.05 9.32
C LYS A 439 13.95 -7.04 10.17
N TYR A 440 13.75 -7.38 11.44
CA TYR A 440 13.01 -6.55 12.38
C TYR A 440 13.45 -6.78 13.82
N ARG A 441 13.12 -5.86 14.73
CA ARG A 441 13.32 -6.05 16.18
C ARG A 441 12.24 -7.00 16.71
N CYS A 442 12.65 -8.12 17.28
CA CYS A 442 11.76 -9.15 17.80
C CYS A 442 10.85 -8.60 18.91
N GLU A 443 9.67 -9.20 19.01
CA GLU A 443 8.80 -9.10 20.18
C GLU A 443 9.24 -10.16 21.21
N GLU A 444 9.35 -9.80 22.48
CA GLU A 444 9.90 -10.71 23.52
C GLU A 444 8.98 -11.93 23.79
N ASP A 445 7.69 -11.89 23.42
CA ASP A 445 6.65 -12.81 23.92
C ASP A 445 5.79 -13.56 22.85
N LEU A 446 6.22 -13.66 21.58
CA LEU A 446 5.46 -14.39 20.56
C LEU A 446 6.04 -15.77 20.17
N PRO A 447 5.19 -16.75 19.79
CA PRO A 447 5.64 -18.09 19.40
C PRO A 447 6.66 -18.07 18.25
N ARG A 448 7.62 -18.99 18.33
CA ARG A 448 8.86 -19.06 17.55
C ARG A 448 8.68 -19.49 16.08
N THR A 449 7.49 -19.94 15.68
CA THR A 449 7.23 -20.47 14.32
C THR A 449 5.77 -20.25 13.90
N LEU A 450 5.59 -19.90 12.61
CA LEU A 450 4.35 -20.10 11.86
C LEU A 450 4.46 -21.41 11.09
#